data_AF-A0A094G303-F1
#
_entry.id   AF-A0A094G303-F1
#
_cell.length_a   1.000
_cell.length_b   1.000
_cell.length_c   1.000
_cell.angle_alpha   90.00
_cell.angle_beta   90.00
_cell.angle_gamma   90.00
#
_symmetry.space_group_name_H-M   'P 1'
#
loop_
_entity.id
_entity.type
_entity.pdbx_description
1 polymer ?
#
loop_
_entity_poly.entity_id
_entity_poly.type
_entity_poly.pdbx_seq_one_letter_code
_entity_poly.pdbx_strand_id
1 'polypeptide(L)'
;MSTKGISNRQLPTPKQNMISFVTKRTRHAEQPKKPKRTAEDYRVMGRELSTKSQKPNDAEATKENVRGIWRKWSKFCAFQGVDDVRGGIQQCDKATTMLFLCFICENCKVKTFNSVHQYLLQFKQLYNRVNGCHMDTNDAKEVFKYLDTTLADEFKLRRTMKAKPVLGADDILLLLTHLWARDTSVFPTEDQRLTTATIMLLSIYTGCRPAELVDALKHAGGKTTSRKRPHIEVWDAVNDSDEDECIDEGEGLDEPNYQGRAPWDNKSDSEYDDDYLDPDTVERKYKI
;
A
#
# COMPACT_ATOMS: atom_id res chain seq x y z
N MET A 1 -30.32 25.68 -31.15
CA MET A 1 -28.86 25.47 -31.31
C MET A 1 -28.12 26.52 -30.49
N SER A 2 -27.36 26.13 -29.47
CA SER A 2 -26.37 27.00 -28.85
C SER A 2 -25.29 26.13 -28.20
N THR A 3 -24.19 25.97 -28.90
CA THR A 3 -23.01 25.18 -28.55
C THR A 3 -22.20 25.92 -27.48
N LYS A 4 -22.16 25.41 -26.25
CA LYS A 4 -21.19 25.85 -25.25
C LYS A 4 -19.81 25.29 -25.62
N GLY A 5 -18.95 26.18 -26.12
CA GLY A 5 -17.58 25.88 -26.51
C GLY A 5 -16.74 25.39 -25.34
N ILE A 6 -16.09 24.25 -25.56
CA ILE A 6 -15.02 23.73 -24.73
C ILE A 6 -13.84 24.69 -24.86
N SER A 7 -13.53 25.45 -23.80
CA SER A 7 -12.36 26.32 -23.80
C SER A 7 -11.10 25.45 -23.78
N ASN A 8 -10.38 25.40 -24.90
CA ASN A 8 -9.02 24.86 -24.98
C ASN A 8 -8.14 25.59 -23.94
N ARG A 9 -7.76 24.92 -22.86
CA ARG A 9 -6.69 25.39 -21.98
C ARG A 9 -5.37 25.23 -22.73
N GLN A 10 -4.96 26.30 -23.39
CA GLN A 10 -3.67 26.39 -24.06
C GLN A 10 -2.56 26.19 -23.03
N LEU A 11 -1.69 25.20 -23.26
CA LEU A 11 -0.53 24.95 -22.39
C LEU A 11 0.34 26.21 -22.36
N PRO A 12 0.84 26.62 -21.18
CA PRO A 12 1.61 27.83 -21.04
C PRO A 12 2.86 27.75 -21.91
N THR A 13 3.10 28.81 -22.69
CA THR A 13 4.25 28.90 -23.57
C THR A 13 5.56 28.83 -22.76
N PRO A 14 6.68 28.38 -23.35
CA PRO A 14 7.98 28.33 -22.67
C PRO A 14 8.37 29.66 -22.01
N LYS A 15 8.00 30.79 -22.62
CA LYS A 15 8.19 32.13 -22.06
C LYS A 15 7.38 32.37 -20.79
N GLN A 16 6.12 31.94 -20.75
CA GLN A 16 5.27 32.04 -19.54
C GLN A 16 5.78 31.15 -18.40
N ASN A 17 6.28 29.95 -18.72
CA ASN A 17 6.89 29.07 -17.72
C ASN A 17 8.16 29.70 -17.14
N MET A 18 9.01 30.27 -17.98
CA MET A 18 10.22 30.97 -17.56
C MET A 18 9.91 32.18 -16.68
N ILE A 19 8.92 33.01 -17.05
CA ILE A 19 8.45 34.12 -16.21
C ILE A 19 7.94 33.60 -14.86
N SER A 20 7.14 32.53 -14.85
CA SER A 20 6.63 31.95 -13.60
C SER A 20 7.76 31.43 -12.70
N PHE A 21 8.80 30.85 -13.29
CA PHE A 21 9.95 30.31 -12.57
C PHE A 21 10.80 31.43 -11.96
N VAL A 22 11.11 32.46 -12.74
CA VAL A 22 11.83 33.65 -12.27
C VAL A 22 11.05 34.36 -11.17
N THR A 23 9.73 34.53 -11.36
CA THR A 23 8.84 35.18 -10.37
C THR A 23 8.74 34.40 -9.07
N LYS A 24 8.70 33.06 -9.12
CA LYS A 24 8.75 32.22 -7.92
C LYS A 24 10.09 32.37 -7.21
N ARG A 25 11.20 32.43 -7.96
CA ARG A 25 12.55 32.57 -7.41
C ARG A 25 12.78 33.93 -6.77
N THR A 26 12.33 35.03 -7.38
CA THR A 26 12.37 36.37 -6.78
C THR A 26 11.47 36.46 -5.55
N ARG A 27 10.26 35.88 -5.58
CA ARG A 27 9.40 35.80 -4.39
C ARG A 27 10.04 35.04 -3.23
N HIS A 28 10.83 34.00 -3.48
CA HIS A 28 11.58 33.30 -2.44
C HIS A 28 12.75 34.13 -1.91
N ALA A 29 13.42 34.92 -2.76
CA ALA A 29 14.51 35.80 -2.38
C ALA A 29 14.03 37.05 -1.60
N GLU A 30 12.80 37.50 -1.85
CA GLU A 30 12.18 38.68 -1.23
C GLU A 30 11.34 38.36 0.03
N GLN A 31 11.28 37.10 0.47
CA GLN A 31 10.56 36.76 1.71
C GLN A 31 11.16 37.56 2.88
N PRO A 32 10.40 38.47 3.51
CA PRO A 32 10.91 39.26 4.61
C PRO A 32 11.37 38.30 5.72
N LYS A 33 12.60 38.48 6.19
CA LYS A 33 13.12 37.71 7.32
C LYS A 33 12.16 37.92 8.48
N LYS A 34 11.54 36.82 8.94
CA LYS A 34 10.62 36.87 10.09
C LYS A 34 11.34 37.56 11.26
N PRO A 35 10.69 38.52 11.93
CA PRO A 35 11.29 39.22 13.07
C PRO A 35 11.75 38.19 14.11
N LYS A 36 12.92 38.43 14.70
CA LYS A 36 13.45 37.56 15.76
C LYS A 36 12.48 37.58 16.94
N ARG A 37 12.02 36.41 17.35
CA ARG A 37 11.16 36.24 18.53
C ARG A 37 11.89 36.77 19.76
N THR A 38 11.17 37.47 20.62
CA THR A 38 11.68 37.95 21.91
C THR A 38 11.69 36.83 22.95
N ALA A 39 12.40 37.04 24.07
CA ALA A 39 12.47 36.05 25.16
C ALA A 39 11.08 35.72 25.74
N GLU A 40 10.18 36.70 25.82
CA GLU A 40 8.81 36.48 26.30
C GLU A 40 7.99 35.64 25.32
N ASP A 41 8.18 35.81 24.00
CA ASP A 41 7.56 34.96 22.98
C ASP A 41 7.96 33.49 23.15
N TYR A 42 9.21 33.21 23.54
CA TYR A 42 9.66 31.85 23.83
C TYR A 42 9.05 31.28 25.11
N ARG A 43 8.79 32.10 26.14
CA ARG A 43 8.13 31.66 27.37
C ARG A 43 6.66 31.34 27.15
N VAL A 44 5.96 32.15 26.36
CA VAL A 44 4.58 31.88 25.94
C VAL A 44 4.52 30.61 25.09
N MET A 45 5.43 30.47 24.12
CA MET A 45 5.53 29.28 23.28
C MET A 45 5.84 28.01 24.08
N GLY A 46 6.70 28.09 25.11
CA GLY A 46 6.99 26.96 25.99
C GLY A 46 5.75 26.45 26.72
N ARG A 47 4.89 27.35 27.22
CA ARG A 47 3.61 27.00 27.86
C ARG A 47 2.60 26.42 26.86
N GLU A 48 2.59 26.91 25.63
CA GLU A 48 1.74 26.35 24.58
C GLU A 48 2.20 24.96 24.14
N LEU A 49 3.51 24.74 24.01
CA LEU A 49 4.07 23.45 23.61
C LEU A 49 3.97 22.41 24.72
N SER A 50 3.97 22.82 26.00
CA SER A 50 3.74 21.90 27.12
C SER A 50 2.29 21.43 27.25
N THR A 51 1.33 22.16 26.67
CA THR A 51 -0.10 21.85 26.75
C THR A 51 -0.66 21.23 25.47
N LYS A 52 -0.10 21.58 24.30
CA LYS A 52 -0.54 21.05 23.01
C LYS A 52 0.27 19.81 22.65
N SER A 53 -0.37 18.63 22.72
CA SER A 53 0.22 17.42 22.12
C SER A 53 0.22 17.56 20.59
N GLN A 54 1.40 17.44 19.99
CA GLN A 54 1.57 17.62 18.56
C GLN A 54 1.12 16.33 17.85
N LYS A 55 -0.01 16.39 17.15
CA LYS A 55 -0.52 15.24 16.39
C LYS A 55 0.42 14.94 15.21
N PRO A 56 0.84 13.68 15.02
CA PRO A 56 1.66 13.31 13.86
C PRO A 56 0.87 13.52 12.56
N ASN A 57 1.52 14.09 11.54
CA ASN A 57 0.96 14.17 10.21
C ASN A 57 1.23 12.84 9.48
N ASP A 58 0.34 11.89 9.69
CA ASP A 58 0.51 10.52 9.21
C ASP A 58 0.27 10.38 7.70
N ALA A 59 1.06 9.50 7.08
CA ALA A 59 0.73 8.96 5.76
C ALA A 59 -0.59 8.17 5.80
N GLU A 60 -1.32 8.12 4.69
CA GLU A 60 -2.61 7.42 4.60
C GLU A 60 -2.50 5.92 4.97
N ALA A 61 -1.40 5.27 4.61
CA ALA A 61 -1.13 3.88 5.01
C ALA A 61 -1.07 3.71 6.54
N THR A 62 -0.46 4.66 7.25
CA THR A 62 -0.39 4.64 8.71
C THR A 62 -1.77 4.85 9.33
N LYS A 63 -2.59 5.74 8.76
CA LYS A 63 -3.99 5.92 9.20
C LYS A 63 -4.80 4.65 9.01
N GLU A 64 -4.63 3.95 7.89
CA GLU A 64 -5.30 2.67 7.65
C GLU A 64 -4.85 1.58 8.63
N ASN A 65 -3.56 1.47 8.90
CA ASN A 65 -3.04 0.51 9.90
C ASN A 65 -3.65 0.76 11.29
N VAL A 66 -3.77 2.03 11.68
CA VAL A 66 -4.36 2.42 12.98
C VAL A 66 -5.86 2.13 13.02
N ARG A 67 -6.59 2.36 11.92
CA ARG A 67 -8.00 1.93 11.78
C ARG A 67 -8.13 0.42 11.89
N GLY A 68 -7.28 -0.33 11.17
CA GLY A 68 -7.31 -1.78 11.14
C GLY A 68 -7.06 -2.42 12.51
N ILE A 69 -6.10 -1.91 13.27
CA ILE A 69 -5.82 -2.41 14.63
C ILE A 69 -6.90 -1.96 15.63
N TRP A 70 -7.46 -0.76 15.49
CA TRP A 70 -8.61 -0.30 16.29
C TRP A 70 -9.82 -1.23 16.14
N ARG A 71 -10.14 -1.64 14.91
CA ARG A 71 -11.24 -2.60 14.67
C ARG A 71 -11.00 -3.94 15.35
N LYS A 72 -9.77 -4.47 15.28
CA LYS A 72 -9.40 -5.72 15.97
C LYS A 72 -9.50 -5.58 17.49
N TRP A 73 -9.03 -4.46 18.02
CA TRP A 73 -9.15 -4.15 19.44
C TRP A 73 -10.62 -4.05 19.89
N SER A 74 -11.47 -3.39 19.09
CA SER A 74 -12.91 -3.29 19.38
C SER A 74 -13.57 -4.67 19.45
N LYS A 75 -13.20 -5.59 18.55
CA LYS A 75 -13.65 -7.00 18.60
C LYS A 75 -13.18 -7.72 19.87
N PHE A 76 -11.93 -7.49 20.28
CA PHE A 76 -11.40 -8.04 21.53
C PHE A 76 -12.12 -7.49 22.77
N CYS A 77 -12.39 -6.18 22.82
CA CYS A 77 -13.20 -5.58 23.90
C CYS A 77 -14.60 -6.18 23.95
N ALA A 78 -15.27 -6.34 22.80
CA ALA A 78 -16.57 -6.98 22.74
C ALA A 78 -16.53 -8.44 23.23
N PHE A 79 -15.48 -9.19 22.88
CA PHE A 79 -15.26 -10.56 23.39
C PHE A 79 -15.06 -10.60 24.92
N GLN A 80 -14.39 -9.59 25.49
CA GLN A 80 -14.18 -9.45 26.92
C GLN A 80 -15.38 -8.82 27.67
N GLY A 81 -16.44 -8.42 26.96
CA GLY A 81 -17.58 -7.71 27.55
C GLY A 81 -17.26 -6.29 28.02
N VAL A 82 -16.26 -5.63 27.42
CA VAL A 82 -15.84 -4.26 27.73
C VAL A 82 -16.49 -3.30 26.72
N ASP A 83 -17.42 -2.47 27.19
CA ASP A 83 -18.10 -1.48 26.36
C ASP A 83 -17.22 -0.26 26.05
N ASP A 84 -16.38 0.17 27.00
CA ASP A 84 -15.47 1.29 26.82
C ASP A 84 -14.17 0.87 26.12
N VAL A 85 -14.25 0.75 24.79
CA VAL A 85 -13.11 0.37 23.93
C VAL A 85 -11.92 1.30 24.13
N ARG A 86 -12.16 2.61 24.29
CA ARG A 86 -11.09 3.62 24.43
C ARG A 86 -10.48 3.58 25.82
N GLY A 87 -11.30 3.51 26.87
CA GLY A 87 -10.83 3.35 28.25
C GLY A 87 -10.05 2.06 28.44
N GLY A 88 -10.42 0.98 27.73
CA GLY A 88 -9.65 -0.26 27.70
C GLY A 88 -8.20 -0.06 27.24
N ILE A 89 -7.94 0.80 26.26
CA ILE A 89 -6.57 1.12 25.82
C ILE A 89 -5.85 1.98 26.86
N GLN A 90 -6.57 2.90 27.51
CA GLN A 90 -6.00 3.78 28.52
C GLN A 90 -5.51 3.04 29.76
N GLN A 91 -6.23 1.98 30.12
CA GLN A 91 -5.93 1.12 31.27
C GLN A 91 -5.19 -0.16 30.86
N CYS A 92 -4.82 -0.30 29.58
CA CYS A 92 -4.19 -1.50 29.05
C CYS A 92 -2.83 -1.71 29.70
N ASP A 93 -2.69 -2.85 30.38
CA ASP A 93 -1.44 -3.33 30.92
C ASP A 93 -0.79 -4.37 29.98
N LYS A 94 0.37 -4.89 30.39
CA LYS A 94 1.06 -5.94 29.65
C LYS A 94 0.21 -7.20 29.48
N ALA A 95 -0.54 -7.61 30.50
CA ALA A 95 -1.33 -8.84 30.48
C ALA A 95 -2.47 -8.73 29.46
N THR A 96 -3.18 -7.59 29.45
CA THR A 96 -4.22 -7.28 28.47
C THR A 96 -3.65 -7.26 27.05
N THR A 97 -2.45 -6.70 26.87
CA THR A 97 -1.77 -6.70 25.56
C THR A 97 -1.43 -8.12 25.11
N MET A 98 -0.95 -8.99 26.02
CA MET A 98 -0.68 -10.41 25.72
C MET A 98 -1.95 -11.16 25.34
N LEU A 99 -3.04 -10.97 26.09
CA LEU A 99 -4.35 -11.55 25.79
C LEU A 99 -4.90 -11.09 24.44
N PHE A 100 -4.70 -9.82 24.10
CA PHE A 100 -5.09 -9.28 22.80
C PHE A 100 -4.33 -9.94 21.64
N LEU A 101 -3.02 -10.15 21.80
CA LEU A 101 -2.23 -10.88 20.80
C LEU A 101 -2.65 -12.35 20.68
N CYS A 102 -2.96 -13.00 21.80
CA CYS A 102 -3.52 -14.36 21.80
C CYS A 102 -4.86 -14.40 21.04
N PHE A 103 -5.77 -13.47 21.34
CA PHE A 103 -7.03 -13.32 20.63
C PHE A 103 -6.84 -13.13 19.12
N ILE A 104 -5.83 -12.35 18.70
CA ILE A 104 -5.49 -12.20 17.28
C ILE A 104 -5.06 -13.54 16.69
N CYS A 105 -4.22 -14.32 17.36
CA CYS A 105 -3.78 -15.62 16.87
C CYS A 105 -4.94 -16.63 16.75
N GLU A 106 -5.91 -16.58 17.67
CA GLU A 106 -7.09 -17.46 17.65
C GLU A 106 -8.13 -17.06 16.61
N ASN A 107 -8.38 -15.75 16.47
CA ASN A 107 -9.55 -15.25 15.73
C ASN A 107 -9.19 -14.65 14.37
N CYS A 108 -7.92 -14.30 14.14
CA CYS A 108 -7.43 -13.90 12.82
C CYS A 108 -6.68 -15.09 12.20
N LYS A 109 -6.84 -15.32 10.89
CA LYS A 109 -6.17 -16.39 10.13
C LYS A 109 -4.65 -16.14 9.98
N VAL A 110 -3.93 -15.93 11.08
CA VAL A 110 -2.51 -15.53 11.07
C VAL A 110 -1.62 -16.75 11.22
N LYS A 111 -0.75 -16.98 10.23
CA LYS A 111 0.16 -18.14 10.20
C LYS A 111 1.64 -17.77 10.37
N THR A 112 1.96 -16.47 10.46
CA THR A 112 3.36 -16.00 10.48
C THR A 112 3.65 -15.13 11.68
N PHE A 113 4.87 -15.29 12.22
CA PHE A 113 5.36 -14.50 13.34
C PHE A 113 5.38 -13.01 13.00
N ASN A 114 5.85 -12.67 11.80
CA ASN A 114 5.98 -11.29 11.36
C ASN A 114 4.63 -10.57 11.32
N SER A 115 3.55 -11.23 10.92
CA SER A 115 2.21 -10.63 10.93
C SER A 115 1.78 -10.24 12.34
N VAL A 116 1.92 -11.13 13.33
CA VAL A 116 1.56 -10.85 14.72
C VAL A 116 2.45 -9.75 15.32
N HIS A 117 3.75 -9.79 15.03
CA HIS A 117 4.67 -8.74 15.46
C HIS A 117 4.28 -7.38 14.85
N GLN A 118 3.86 -7.33 13.57
CA GLN A 118 3.33 -6.10 12.98
C GLN A 118 2.07 -5.61 13.69
N TYR A 119 1.16 -6.50 14.08
CA TYR A 119 -0.01 -6.10 14.89
C TYR A 119 0.39 -5.53 16.24
N LEU A 120 1.40 -6.06 16.91
CA LEU A 120 1.96 -5.46 18.14
C LEU A 120 2.51 -4.05 17.88
N LEU A 121 3.24 -3.83 16.78
CA LEU A 121 3.77 -2.51 16.44
C LEU A 121 2.63 -1.51 16.14
N GLN A 122 1.61 -1.93 15.41
CA GLN A 122 0.42 -1.12 15.14
C GLN A 122 -0.34 -0.81 16.44
N PHE A 123 -0.44 -1.79 17.34
CA PHE A 123 -1.08 -1.60 18.64
C PHE A 123 -0.31 -0.61 19.52
N LYS A 124 1.02 -0.67 19.54
CA LYS A 124 1.85 0.34 20.23
C LYS A 124 1.62 1.74 19.66
N GLN A 125 1.50 1.86 18.34
CA GLN A 125 1.16 3.15 17.72
C GLN A 125 -0.23 3.63 18.14
N LEU A 126 -1.21 2.72 18.23
CA LEU A 126 -2.54 3.01 18.71
C LEU A 126 -2.51 3.48 20.18
N TYR A 127 -1.86 2.74 21.06
CA TYR A 127 -1.67 3.07 22.47
C TYR A 127 -1.10 4.48 22.64
N ASN A 128 -0.03 4.79 21.90
CA ASN A 128 0.63 6.09 21.98
C ASN A 128 -0.28 7.25 21.57
N ARG A 129 -1.20 7.03 20.61
CA ARG A 129 -2.16 8.05 20.18
C ARG A 129 -3.25 8.31 21.22
N VAL A 130 -3.71 7.24 21.88
CA VAL A 130 -4.78 7.34 22.87
C VAL A 130 -4.26 7.93 24.18
N ASN A 131 -3.07 7.52 24.62
CA ASN A 131 -2.49 7.90 25.91
C ASN A 131 -1.57 9.11 25.84
N GLY A 132 -1.08 9.47 24.66
CA GLY A 132 -0.11 10.56 24.49
C GLY A 132 1.29 10.24 25.02
N CYS A 133 1.52 9.02 25.52
CA CYS A 133 2.80 8.53 26.01
C CYS A 133 3.13 7.18 25.37
N HIS A 134 4.41 6.82 25.39
CA HIS A 134 4.82 5.51 24.90
C HIS A 134 4.40 4.44 25.91
N MET A 135 3.94 3.28 25.41
CA MET A 135 3.83 2.08 26.23
C MET A 135 5.16 1.84 26.97
N ASP A 136 5.08 1.43 28.23
CA ASP A 136 6.27 1.15 29.02
C ASP A 136 7.22 0.20 28.28
N THR A 137 8.52 0.53 28.32
CA THR A 137 9.51 -0.18 27.51
C THR A 137 9.76 -1.59 28.04
N ASN A 138 9.64 -1.82 29.34
CA ASN A 138 9.79 -3.16 29.92
C ASN A 138 8.56 -4.01 29.61
N ASP A 139 7.36 -3.44 29.76
CA ASP A 139 6.11 -4.13 29.39
C ASP A 139 6.12 -4.52 27.92
N ALA A 140 6.51 -3.61 27.02
CA ALA A 140 6.61 -3.92 25.60
C ALA A 140 7.63 -5.03 25.29
N LYS A 141 8.74 -5.12 26.05
CA LYS A 141 9.72 -6.20 25.90
C LYS A 141 9.18 -7.52 26.42
N GLU A 142 8.46 -7.52 27.54
CA GLU A 142 7.82 -8.73 28.08
C GLU A 142 6.75 -9.25 27.13
N VAL A 143 5.90 -8.38 26.59
CA VAL A 143 4.90 -8.73 25.55
C VAL A 143 5.59 -9.32 24.32
N PHE A 144 6.68 -8.71 23.86
CA PHE A 144 7.44 -9.25 22.73
C PHE A 144 8.05 -10.62 23.05
N LYS A 145 8.57 -10.83 24.26
CA LYS A 145 9.09 -12.14 24.69
C LYS A 145 7.98 -13.19 24.72
N TYR A 146 6.80 -12.85 25.23
CA TYR A 146 5.63 -13.73 25.21
C TYR A 146 5.22 -14.11 23.78
N LEU A 147 5.24 -13.14 22.86
CA LEU A 147 5.01 -13.40 21.44
C LEU A 147 6.08 -14.34 20.85
N ASP A 148 7.35 -14.09 21.16
CA ASP A 148 8.50 -14.84 20.63
C ASP A 148 8.59 -16.27 21.17
N THR A 149 8.22 -16.51 22.42
CA THR A 149 8.30 -17.85 23.02
C THR A 149 6.95 -18.55 22.99
N THR A 150 5.92 -17.97 23.61
CA THR A 150 4.69 -18.69 23.91
C THR A 150 3.78 -18.75 22.70
N LEU A 151 3.41 -17.60 22.13
CA LEU A 151 2.49 -17.57 20.98
C LEU A 151 3.11 -18.19 19.73
N ALA A 152 4.42 -18.00 19.53
CA ALA A 152 5.12 -18.60 18.40
C ALA A 152 5.06 -20.13 18.44
N ASP A 153 5.26 -20.74 19.61
CA ASP A 153 5.25 -22.19 19.78
C ASP A 153 3.83 -22.75 19.79
N GLU A 154 2.90 -22.12 20.51
CA GLU A 154 1.51 -22.55 20.67
C GLU A 154 0.75 -22.54 19.33
N PHE A 155 0.87 -21.44 18.56
CA PHE A 155 0.21 -21.29 17.27
C PHE A 155 1.08 -21.73 16.09
N LYS A 156 2.26 -22.30 16.36
CA LYS A 156 3.24 -22.76 15.35
C LYS A 156 3.52 -21.71 14.28
N LEU A 157 3.74 -20.47 14.72
CA LEU A 157 3.90 -19.32 13.82
C LEU A 157 5.16 -19.50 12.97
N ARG A 158 4.98 -19.47 11.65
CA ARG A 158 6.12 -19.60 10.72
C ARG A 158 7.04 -18.39 10.83
N ARG A 159 8.33 -18.65 11.04
CA ARG A 159 9.41 -17.64 11.01
C ARG A 159 10.10 -17.56 9.66
N THR A 160 10.14 -18.68 8.93
CA THR A 160 10.76 -18.74 7.62
C THR A 160 9.89 -18.04 6.58
N MET A 161 10.54 -17.25 5.72
CA MET A 161 9.87 -16.70 4.55
C MET A 161 9.60 -17.85 3.59
N LYS A 162 8.34 -18.02 3.16
CA LYS A 162 8.04 -18.88 2.01
C LYS A 162 8.77 -18.27 0.83
N ALA A 163 9.42 -19.10 0.00
CA ALA A 163 9.98 -18.63 -1.25
C ALA A 163 8.86 -17.92 -2.01
N LYS A 164 9.08 -16.64 -2.34
CA LYS A 164 8.12 -15.91 -3.17
C LYS A 164 8.11 -16.58 -4.53
N PRO A 165 6.95 -16.89 -5.11
CA PRO A 165 6.90 -17.30 -6.51
C PRO A 165 7.51 -16.15 -7.33
N VAL A 166 8.51 -16.47 -8.14
CA VAL A 166 9.16 -15.51 -9.04
C VAL A 166 8.74 -15.88 -10.45
N LEU A 167 8.16 -14.94 -11.18
CA LEU A 167 7.85 -15.11 -12.59
C LEU A 167 9.15 -15.20 -13.38
N GLY A 168 9.30 -16.28 -14.14
CA GLY A 168 10.39 -16.45 -15.10
C GLY A 168 10.12 -15.71 -16.40
N ALA A 169 11.11 -15.70 -17.31
CA ALA A 169 10.95 -15.07 -18.62
C ALA A 169 9.81 -15.69 -19.46
N ASP A 170 9.63 -17.01 -19.36
CA ASP A 170 8.57 -17.72 -20.08
C ASP A 170 7.18 -17.32 -19.58
N ASP A 171 7.01 -17.13 -18.28
CA ASP A 171 5.74 -16.68 -17.70
C ASP A 171 5.35 -15.29 -18.20
N ILE A 172 6.33 -14.42 -18.36
CA ILE A 172 6.13 -13.07 -18.90
C ILE A 172 5.76 -13.13 -20.37
N LEU A 173 6.47 -13.95 -21.16
CA LEU A 173 6.14 -14.12 -22.57
C LEU A 173 4.71 -14.65 -22.74
N LEU A 174 4.31 -15.59 -21.88
CA LEU A 174 2.95 -16.11 -21.84
C LEU A 174 1.92 -15.02 -21.49
N LEU A 175 2.19 -14.21 -20.46
CA LEU A 175 1.33 -13.10 -20.05
C LEU A 175 1.16 -12.05 -21.16
N LEU A 176 2.26 -11.67 -21.83
CA LEU A 176 2.24 -10.72 -22.94
C LEU A 176 1.50 -11.29 -24.16
N THR A 177 1.75 -12.55 -24.49
CA THR A 177 1.05 -13.23 -25.59
C THR A 177 -0.45 -13.31 -25.32
N HIS A 178 -0.84 -13.61 -24.09
CA HIS A 178 -2.24 -13.58 -23.69
C HIS A 178 -2.82 -12.17 -23.83
N LEU A 179 -2.15 -11.17 -23.27
CA LEU A 179 -2.59 -9.77 -23.29
C LEU A 179 -2.70 -9.20 -24.71
N TRP A 180 -1.85 -9.59 -25.66
CA TRP A 180 -1.87 -9.05 -27.02
C TRP A 180 -2.73 -9.84 -28.00
N ALA A 181 -2.71 -11.18 -27.91
CA ALA A 181 -3.27 -12.03 -28.96
C ALA A 181 -4.52 -12.81 -28.55
N ARG A 182 -4.79 -12.99 -27.25
CA ARG A 182 -5.88 -13.86 -26.77
C ARG A 182 -6.92 -13.15 -25.92
N ASP A 183 -6.54 -12.07 -25.27
CA ASP A 183 -7.44 -11.31 -24.41
C ASP A 183 -8.45 -10.52 -25.26
N THR A 184 -9.72 -10.84 -25.06
CA THR A 184 -10.88 -10.23 -25.75
C THR A 184 -11.59 -9.20 -24.87
N SER A 185 -11.05 -8.90 -23.68
CA SER A 185 -11.61 -7.87 -22.81
C SER A 185 -11.55 -6.49 -23.46
N VAL A 186 -12.60 -5.70 -23.23
CA VAL A 186 -12.71 -4.35 -23.78
C VAL A 186 -12.08 -3.36 -22.80
N PHE A 187 -10.94 -2.79 -23.18
CA PHE A 187 -10.33 -1.70 -22.44
C PHE A 187 -11.06 -0.38 -22.76
N PRO A 188 -11.22 0.54 -21.79
CA PRO A 188 -11.70 1.90 -22.04
C PRO A 188 -11.00 2.60 -23.22
N THR A 189 -9.70 2.34 -23.39
CA THR A 189 -8.92 2.68 -24.57
C THR A 189 -7.94 1.55 -24.84
N GLU A 190 -7.79 1.09 -26.08
CA GLU A 190 -6.79 0.04 -26.43
C GLU A 190 -5.35 0.43 -26.06
N ASP A 191 -5.05 1.72 -25.93
CA ASP A 191 -3.76 2.23 -25.41
C ASP A 191 -3.44 1.73 -23.98
N GLN A 192 -4.47 1.42 -23.19
CA GLN A 192 -4.27 0.83 -21.86
C GLN A 192 -3.66 -0.57 -21.95
N ARG A 193 -4.01 -1.36 -22.97
CA ARG A 193 -3.40 -2.68 -23.22
C ARG A 193 -1.90 -2.55 -23.47
N LEU A 194 -1.50 -1.56 -24.28
CA LEU A 194 -0.08 -1.25 -24.56
C LEU A 194 0.65 -0.69 -23.32
N THR A 195 -0.02 0.17 -22.56
CA THR A 195 0.50 0.74 -21.31
C THR A 195 0.75 -0.35 -20.28
N THR A 196 -0.19 -1.28 -20.09
CA THR A 196 -0.04 -2.43 -19.18
C THR A 196 1.13 -3.32 -19.58
N ALA A 197 1.27 -3.64 -20.87
CA ALA A 197 2.41 -4.42 -21.36
C ALA A 197 3.75 -3.71 -21.10
N THR A 198 3.79 -2.39 -21.30
CA THR A 198 5.00 -1.57 -21.08
C THR A 198 5.36 -1.52 -19.59
N ILE A 199 4.38 -1.39 -18.70
CA ILE A 199 4.60 -1.43 -17.25
C ILE A 199 5.14 -2.79 -16.82
N MET A 200 4.59 -3.90 -17.35
CA MET A 200 5.09 -5.24 -17.06
C MET A 200 6.56 -5.37 -17.46
N LEU A 201 6.89 -4.99 -18.71
CA LEU A 201 8.26 -5.02 -19.22
C LEU A 201 9.20 -4.15 -18.37
N LEU A 202 8.85 -2.90 -18.09
CA LEU A 202 9.66 -2.01 -17.23
C LEU A 202 9.87 -2.60 -15.84
N SER A 203 8.83 -3.19 -15.23
CA SER A 203 8.91 -3.81 -13.90
C SER A 203 9.94 -4.92 -13.85
N ILE A 204 10.01 -5.76 -14.90
CA ILE A 204 10.93 -6.91 -14.96
C ILE A 204 12.35 -6.44 -15.27
N TYR A 205 12.50 -5.54 -16.24
CA TYR A 205 13.82 -5.06 -16.65
C TYR A 205 14.53 -4.26 -15.56
N THR A 206 13.80 -3.50 -14.75
CA THR A 206 14.42 -2.65 -13.71
C THR A 206 14.21 -3.16 -12.29
N GLY A 207 13.34 -4.15 -12.07
CA GLY A 207 12.95 -4.60 -10.73
C GLY A 207 12.30 -3.51 -9.89
N CYS A 208 11.69 -2.49 -10.52
CA CYS A 208 11.09 -1.37 -9.81
C CYS A 208 9.79 -1.79 -9.11
N ARG A 209 9.42 -1.06 -8.06
CA ARG A 209 8.16 -1.33 -7.35
C ARG A 209 6.99 -0.80 -8.18
N PRO A 210 5.81 -1.44 -8.15
CA PRO A 210 4.64 -0.95 -8.88
C PRO A 210 4.33 0.53 -8.58
N ALA A 211 4.44 0.96 -7.33
CA ALA A 211 4.21 2.35 -6.91
C ALA A 211 5.21 3.38 -7.47
N GLU A 212 6.31 2.94 -8.09
CA GLU A 212 7.29 3.80 -8.76
C GLU A 212 6.93 4.02 -10.24
N LEU A 213 6.23 3.07 -10.85
CA LEU A 213 5.77 3.15 -12.25
C LEU A 213 4.37 3.71 -12.38
N VAL A 214 3.48 3.34 -11.46
CA VAL A 214 2.09 3.76 -11.46
C VAL A 214 1.76 4.44 -10.15
N ASP A 215 0.97 5.51 -10.23
CA ASP A 215 0.49 6.19 -9.04
C ASP A 215 -0.40 5.20 -8.27
N ALA A 216 0.08 4.71 -7.13
CA ALA A 216 -0.62 3.76 -6.28
C ALA A 216 -1.72 4.44 -5.45
N LEU A 217 -2.36 5.47 -6.01
CA LEU A 217 -3.53 6.08 -5.41
C LEU A 217 -4.64 5.03 -5.47
N LYS A 218 -4.95 4.40 -4.32
CA LYS A 218 -6.19 3.64 -4.16
C LYS A 218 -7.34 4.63 -4.44
N HIS A 219 -7.79 4.69 -5.68
CA HIS A 219 -9.06 5.31 -5.99
C HIS A 219 -10.12 4.49 -5.25
N ALA A 220 -10.61 5.03 -4.14
CA ALA A 220 -11.84 4.58 -3.52
C ALA A 220 -12.87 4.43 -4.65
N GLY A 221 -13.36 3.21 -4.87
CA GLY A 221 -14.33 2.92 -5.90
C GLY A 221 -15.52 3.86 -5.78
N GLY A 222 -15.94 4.42 -6.91
CA GLY A 222 -17.22 5.13 -7.03
C GLY A 222 -17.22 6.55 -6.45
N LYS A 223 -17.46 7.52 -7.34
CA LYS A 223 -17.89 8.87 -6.98
C LYS A 223 -19.19 8.83 -6.16
N THR A 224 -19.08 8.72 -4.84
CA THR A 224 -19.96 9.49 -3.97
C THR A 224 -19.18 10.73 -3.58
N THR A 225 -19.81 11.88 -3.75
CA THR A 225 -19.25 13.20 -3.47
C THR A 225 -18.40 13.19 -2.21
N SER A 226 -17.08 13.31 -2.36
CA SER A 226 -16.15 13.63 -1.27
C SER A 226 -16.49 15.05 -0.81
N ARG A 227 -17.56 15.16 -0.02
CA ARG A 227 -17.68 16.23 0.95
C ARG A 227 -16.48 16.00 1.85
N LYS A 228 -15.54 16.95 1.87
CA LYS A 228 -14.43 16.99 2.83
C LYS A 228 -14.96 16.53 4.17
N ARG A 229 -14.70 15.26 4.53
CA ARG A 229 -15.13 14.74 5.82
C ARG A 229 -14.32 15.56 6.84
N PRO A 230 -14.97 16.18 7.84
CA PRO A 230 -14.22 16.80 8.92
C PRO A 230 -13.25 15.76 9.50
N HIS A 231 -12.15 16.24 10.08
CA HIS A 231 -11.08 15.41 10.63
C HIS A 231 -11.59 14.67 11.88
N ILE A 232 -12.38 13.62 11.66
CA ILE A 232 -12.95 12.71 12.66
C ILE A 232 -11.81 11.79 13.09
N GLU A 233 -11.54 11.72 14.40
CA GLU A 233 -10.51 10.81 14.90
C GLU A 233 -10.90 9.37 14.58
N VAL A 234 -9.93 8.45 14.43
CA VAL A 234 -10.20 7.05 14.03
C VAL A 234 -11.25 6.37 14.93
N TRP A 235 -11.38 6.84 16.16
CA TRP A 235 -12.30 6.38 17.20
C TRP A 235 -13.70 7.01 17.13
N ASP A 236 -13.87 8.12 16.42
CA ASP A 236 -15.15 8.85 16.27
C ASP A 236 -15.97 8.35 15.07
N ALA A 237 -15.41 7.45 14.25
CA ALA A 237 -16.12 6.80 13.15
C ALA A 237 -16.96 5.64 13.70
N VAL A 238 -18.28 5.83 13.70
CA VAL A 238 -19.26 4.76 13.97
C VAL A 238 -18.93 3.55 13.09
N ASN A 239 -18.89 2.38 13.72
CA ASN A 239 -18.61 1.08 13.11
C ASN A 239 -19.34 0.89 11.76
N ASP A 240 -18.66 1.17 10.65
CA ASP A 240 -19.00 0.56 9.37
C ASP A 240 -18.49 -0.88 9.46
N SER A 241 -19.42 -1.78 9.78
CA SER A 241 -19.24 -3.23 9.80
C SER A 241 -19.12 -3.76 8.38
N ASP A 242 -18.01 -3.43 7.71
CA ASP A 242 -17.59 -4.18 6.54
C ASP A 242 -16.64 -5.28 7.03
N GLU A 243 -16.94 -6.51 6.66
CA GLU A 243 -16.15 -7.70 6.93
C GLU A 243 -14.80 -7.57 6.21
N ASP A 244 -13.85 -6.86 6.83
CA ASP A 244 -12.46 -6.92 6.42
C ASP A 244 -11.92 -8.29 6.77
N GLU A 245 -12.05 -9.20 5.81
CA GLU A 245 -11.33 -10.45 5.78
C GLU A 245 -9.85 -10.13 5.95
N CYS A 246 -9.22 -10.80 6.92
CA CYS A 246 -7.79 -10.69 7.08
C CYS A 246 -7.15 -11.25 5.81
N ILE A 247 -6.72 -10.37 4.91
CA ILE A 247 -6.00 -10.76 3.70
C ILE A 247 -4.73 -11.47 4.14
N ASP A 248 -4.71 -12.78 3.95
CA ASP A 248 -3.50 -13.59 3.95
C ASP A 248 -2.75 -13.21 2.67
N GLU A 249 -1.60 -12.53 2.76
CA GLU A 249 -0.66 -12.43 1.64
C GLU A 249 0.06 -13.78 1.38
N GLY A 250 -0.62 -14.90 1.64
CA GLY A 250 -0.07 -16.24 1.69
C GLY A 250 -0.86 -17.29 0.92
N GLU A 251 -2.07 -17.00 0.42
CA GLU A 251 -2.79 -17.89 -0.49
C GLU A 251 -2.21 -17.81 -1.91
N GLY A 252 -0.97 -18.31 -2.05
CA GLY A 252 -0.58 -18.93 -3.29
C GLY A 252 -1.39 -20.21 -3.41
N LEU A 253 -2.44 -20.16 -4.22
CA LEU A 253 -3.18 -21.33 -4.70
C LEU A 253 -2.19 -22.42 -5.12
N ASP A 254 -2.57 -23.66 -4.84
CA ASP A 254 -1.82 -24.85 -5.24
C ASP A 254 -1.32 -24.73 -6.68
N GLU A 255 -0.06 -25.10 -6.87
CA GLU A 255 0.62 -25.12 -8.16
C GLU A 255 -0.30 -25.78 -9.21
N PRO A 256 -0.72 -25.05 -10.26
CA PRO A 256 -1.62 -25.63 -11.25
C PRO A 256 -0.93 -26.85 -11.86
N ASN A 257 -1.61 -28.00 -11.81
CA ASN A 257 -1.11 -29.25 -12.35
C ASN A 257 -0.97 -29.13 -13.88
N TYR A 258 0.23 -28.79 -14.34
CA TYR A 258 0.60 -28.70 -15.77
C TYR A 258 0.81 -30.06 -16.45
N GLN A 259 0.40 -31.19 -15.87
CA GLN A 259 0.55 -32.49 -16.52
C GLN A 259 -0.47 -32.81 -17.62
N GLY A 260 -1.11 -31.79 -18.21
CA GLY A 260 -2.09 -31.96 -19.29
C GLY A 260 -1.65 -31.28 -20.59
N ARG A 261 -0.82 -31.98 -21.38
CA ARG A 261 -0.46 -31.70 -22.79
C ARG A 261 0.49 -30.50 -23.03
N ALA A 262 1.60 -30.76 -23.72
CA ALA A 262 2.52 -29.72 -24.18
C ALA A 262 1.78 -28.77 -25.16
N PRO A 263 1.90 -27.44 -25.02
CA PRO A 263 1.23 -26.45 -25.91
C PRO A 263 1.58 -26.57 -27.39
N TRP A 264 2.62 -27.33 -27.73
CA TRP A 264 3.17 -27.47 -29.07
C TRP A 264 2.66 -28.70 -29.83
N ASP A 265 1.76 -29.48 -29.22
CA ASP A 265 1.23 -30.71 -29.82
C ASP A 265 -0.01 -30.41 -30.68
N ASN A 266 0.18 -29.55 -31.70
CA ASN A 266 -0.79 -29.36 -32.78
C ASN A 266 -0.54 -30.42 -33.85
N LYS A 267 -1.31 -31.51 -33.81
CA LYS A 267 -1.55 -32.31 -35.01
C LYS A 267 -2.57 -31.56 -35.86
N SER A 268 -2.21 -31.40 -37.13
CA SER A 268 -2.93 -30.73 -38.23
C SER A 268 -2.87 -29.20 -38.21
N ASP A 269 -1.91 -28.66 -38.95
CA ASP A 269 -2.08 -27.47 -39.80
C ASP A 269 -1.15 -27.66 -41.01
N SER A 270 -1.59 -28.50 -41.95
CA SER A 270 -1.00 -28.58 -43.29
C SER A 270 -1.59 -27.48 -44.16
N GLU A 271 -1.20 -26.22 -43.94
CA GLU A 271 -1.46 -25.13 -44.88
C GLU A 271 -0.62 -23.89 -44.52
N TYR A 272 0.66 -23.90 -44.86
CA TYR A 272 1.46 -22.68 -45.04
C TYR A 272 2.52 -23.00 -46.10
N ASP A 273 2.21 -22.67 -47.35
CA ASP A 273 3.18 -22.64 -48.45
C ASP A 273 4.05 -21.38 -48.30
N ASP A 274 5.34 -21.59 -48.13
CA ASP A 274 6.35 -20.58 -47.79
C ASP A 274 7.08 -20.13 -49.07
N ASP A 275 6.40 -19.34 -49.91
CA ASP A 275 6.89 -18.89 -51.22
C ASP A 275 7.32 -17.41 -51.24
N TYR A 276 7.99 -16.91 -50.18
CA TYR A 276 8.60 -15.58 -50.21
C TYR A 276 10.10 -15.62 -49.94
N LEU A 277 10.88 -15.90 -51.00
CA LEU A 277 12.31 -15.63 -51.04
C LEU A 277 12.54 -14.15 -51.36
N ASP A 278 12.99 -13.38 -50.36
CA ASP A 278 13.56 -12.05 -50.56
C ASP A 278 15.03 -12.20 -51.05
N PRO A 279 15.38 -11.76 -52.27
CA PRO A 279 16.74 -11.96 -52.81
C PRO A 279 17.82 -11.04 -52.22
N ASP A 280 17.49 -10.13 -51.29
CA ASP A 280 18.44 -9.09 -50.83
C ASP A 280 19.02 -9.30 -49.40
N THR A 281 19.08 -10.55 -48.93
CA THR A 281 19.87 -10.90 -47.73
C THR A 281 21.37 -10.87 -48.03
N VAL A 282 21.92 -9.67 -48.16
CA VAL A 282 23.37 -9.44 -48.20
C VAL A 282 23.97 -9.75 -46.83
N GLU A 283 24.71 -10.85 -46.76
CA GLU A 283 25.54 -11.29 -45.64
C GLU A 283 26.36 -10.14 -45.02
N ARG A 284 25.97 -9.66 -43.83
CA ARG A 284 26.90 -8.93 -42.96
C ARG A 284 27.76 -9.94 -42.20
N LYS A 285 28.90 -10.30 -42.81
CA LYS A 285 30.00 -10.98 -42.12
C LYS A 285 30.54 -10.09 -41.00
N TYR A 286 30.40 -10.53 -39.76
CA TYR A 286 31.14 -9.98 -38.63
C TYR A 286 32.59 -10.46 -38.72
N LYS A 287 33.53 -9.51 -38.82
CA LYS A 287 34.97 -9.78 -38.70
C LYS A 287 35.28 -9.92 -37.20
N ILE A 288 35.90 -11.06 -36.85
CA ILE A 288 36.51 -11.34 -35.54
C ILE A 288 37.72 -10.42 -35.36
#